data_AF-U3TMQ6-F1
#
_entry.id   AF-U3TMQ6-F1
#
_cell.length_a   1.000
_cell.length_b   1.000
_cell.length_c   1.000
_cell.angle_alpha   90.00
_cell.angle_beta   90.00
_cell.angle_gamma   90.00
#
_symmetry.space_group_name_H-M   'P 1'
#
loop_
_entity.id
_entity.type
_entity.pdbx_description
1 polymer ?
#
loop_
_entity_poly.entity_id
_entity_poly.type
_entity_poly.pdbx_seq_one_letter_code
_entity_poly.pdbx_strand_id
1 'polypeptide(L)'
;MAASSGKKTQIGTRELHPETQMLNYGYDPRLSEGAVKPPVFLTSTFVFNSGEEGKEFFDFVAGRQQPPAGKSGGLVYSRFNHPNSEIVEDRLAIYEGAESAALFSSGMSAIATTLLDLCPPRRSDPALAAAVRRHRNAAEQNAARSGDQSGGIQRRHRRR
;
A
#
# COMPACT_ATOMS: atom_id res chain seq x y z
N MET A 1 -1.59 23.86 -18.54
CA MET A 1 -2.86 23.15 -18.81
C MET A 1 -2.57 21.74 -19.29
N ALA A 2 -2.87 20.73 -18.47
CA ALA A 2 -3.26 19.36 -18.84
C ALA A 2 -3.20 18.45 -17.58
N ALA A 3 -3.93 18.83 -16.53
CA ALA A 3 -4.12 17.97 -15.36
C ALA A 3 -5.15 16.86 -15.69
N SER A 4 -4.97 15.67 -15.10
CA SER A 4 -5.97 14.58 -14.97
C SER A 4 -6.14 13.52 -16.08
N SER A 5 -5.07 13.03 -16.74
CA SER A 5 -5.27 11.89 -17.66
C SER A 5 -5.22 10.49 -17.02
N GLY A 6 -4.58 10.31 -15.86
CA GLY A 6 -4.32 8.97 -15.30
C GLY A 6 -5.54 8.28 -14.66
N LYS A 7 -6.56 9.02 -14.23
CA LYS A 7 -7.75 8.48 -13.53
C LYS A 7 -9.03 8.61 -14.36
N LYS A 8 -9.00 8.14 -15.60
CA LYS A 8 -10.19 8.15 -16.49
C LYS A 8 -10.90 6.80 -16.45
N THR A 9 -12.14 6.80 -15.99
CA THR A 9 -13.00 5.61 -15.92
C THR A 9 -13.98 5.51 -17.10
N GLN A 10 -14.09 6.57 -17.91
CA GLN A 10 -15.04 6.66 -19.03
C GLN A 10 -14.36 7.22 -20.29
N ILE A 11 -14.85 6.79 -21.47
CA ILE A 11 -14.49 7.36 -22.78
C ILE A 11 -15.76 7.95 -23.40
N GLY A 12 -15.83 9.28 -23.51
CA GLY A 12 -17.04 9.97 -23.95
C GLY A 12 -18.18 9.71 -22.96
N THR A 13 -19.24 9.04 -23.41
CA THR A 13 -20.38 8.63 -22.58
C THR A 13 -20.33 7.16 -22.12
N ARG A 14 -19.31 6.41 -22.51
CA ARG A 14 -19.19 4.98 -22.24
C ARG A 14 -18.29 4.71 -21.03
N GLU A 15 -18.81 3.97 -20.06
CA GLU A 15 -17.99 3.44 -18.96
C GLU A 15 -17.08 2.30 -19.43
N LEU A 16 -15.84 2.31 -18.95
CA LEU A 16 -14.88 1.27 -19.24
C LEU A 16 -15.07 0.08 -18.30
N HIS A 17 -14.95 -1.13 -18.85
CA HIS A 17 -14.98 -2.33 -18.03
C HIS A 17 -13.76 -2.37 -17.08
N PRO A 18 -13.88 -2.85 -15.82
CA PRO A 18 -12.77 -2.90 -14.87
C PRO A 18 -11.50 -3.57 -15.44
N GLU A 19 -11.66 -4.66 -16.20
CA GLU A 19 -10.56 -5.36 -16.88
C GLU A 19 -9.74 -4.45 -17.81
N THR A 20 -10.42 -3.53 -18.51
CA THR A 20 -9.75 -2.53 -19.36
C THR A 20 -9.03 -1.48 -18.51
N GLN A 21 -9.65 -1.09 -17.39
CA GLN A 21 -9.08 -0.11 -16.47
C GLN A 21 -7.80 -0.64 -15.81
N MET A 22 -7.68 -1.94 -15.55
CA MET A 22 -6.48 -2.53 -14.93
C MET A 22 -5.18 -2.33 -15.74
N LEU A 23 -5.29 -2.06 -17.04
CA LEU A 23 -4.13 -1.85 -17.90
C LEU A 23 -3.50 -0.47 -17.73
N ASN A 24 -4.32 0.60 -17.62
CA ASN A 24 -3.85 1.98 -17.73
C ASN A 24 -4.28 2.89 -16.57
N TYR A 25 -5.28 2.48 -15.77
CA TYR A 25 -5.81 3.33 -14.70
C TYR A 25 -4.74 3.60 -13.64
N GLY A 26 -4.75 4.83 -13.12
CA GLY A 26 -3.82 5.31 -12.10
C GLY A 26 -2.45 5.74 -12.64
N TYR A 27 -2.17 5.57 -13.94
CA TYR A 27 -0.86 5.85 -14.50
C TYR A 27 -0.92 6.81 -15.70
N ASP A 28 -0.04 7.82 -15.71
CA ASP A 28 0.14 8.74 -16.83
C ASP A 28 1.61 8.66 -17.32
N PRO A 29 1.87 8.14 -18.53
CA PRO A 29 3.22 8.05 -19.11
C PRO A 29 4.00 9.36 -19.12
N ARG A 30 3.32 10.51 -19.16
CA ARG A 30 3.95 11.83 -19.19
C ARG A 30 4.63 12.19 -17.87
N LEU A 31 4.28 11.49 -16.79
CA LEU A 31 4.93 11.61 -15.49
C LEU A 31 6.20 10.73 -15.38
N SER A 32 6.57 10.01 -16.43
CA SER A 32 7.69 9.06 -16.42
C SER A 32 8.36 8.94 -17.79
N GLU A 33 8.81 10.06 -18.36
CA GLU A 33 9.57 10.10 -19.62
C GLU A 33 8.87 9.41 -20.82
N GLY A 34 7.54 9.31 -20.80
CA GLY A 34 6.77 8.63 -21.83
C GLY A 34 6.78 7.09 -21.74
N ALA A 35 7.24 6.51 -20.64
CA ALA A 35 7.18 5.07 -20.41
C ALA A 35 5.71 4.60 -20.44
N VAL A 36 5.40 3.60 -21.25
CA VAL A 36 4.03 3.05 -21.34
C VAL A 36 3.68 2.23 -20.10
N LYS A 37 4.68 1.63 -19.46
CA LYS A 37 4.52 0.85 -18.23
C LYS A 37 5.08 1.63 -17.05
N PRO A 38 4.39 1.64 -15.89
CA PRO A 38 4.88 2.32 -14.71
C PRO A 38 6.27 1.79 -14.31
N PRO A 39 7.25 2.67 -14.08
CA PRO A 39 8.59 2.27 -13.68
C PRO A 39 8.57 1.69 -12.25
N VAL A 40 9.52 0.80 -11.97
CA VAL A 40 9.69 0.26 -10.62
C VAL A 40 10.49 1.25 -9.78
N PHE A 41 9.81 2.03 -8.95
CA PHE A 41 10.46 2.84 -7.94
C PHE A 41 10.95 1.91 -6.82
N LEU A 42 12.26 1.69 -6.73
CA LEU A 42 12.90 0.93 -5.67
C LEU A 42 13.65 1.89 -4.75
N THR A 43 12.90 2.70 -4.02
CA THR A 43 13.45 3.65 -3.05
C THR A 43 12.66 3.62 -1.75
N SER A 44 13.35 3.81 -0.64
CA SER A 44 12.72 3.94 0.66
C SER A 44 12.27 5.37 0.94
N THR A 45 13.00 6.38 0.44
CA THR A 45 12.86 7.79 0.78
C THR A 45 12.77 8.68 -0.47
N PHE A 46 12.02 9.77 -0.35
CA PHE A 46 11.85 10.78 -1.40
C PHE A 46 12.36 12.14 -0.93
N VAL A 47 12.80 12.98 -1.87
CA VAL A 47 13.35 14.31 -1.58
C VAL A 47 12.24 15.36 -1.50
N PHE A 48 12.40 16.34 -0.61
CA PHE A 48 11.60 17.55 -0.58
C PHE A 48 12.34 18.69 -1.29
N ASN A 49 11.61 19.64 -1.88
CA ASN A 49 12.24 20.81 -2.50
C ASN A 49 12.69 21.83 -1.44
N SER A 50 12.03 21.88 -0.28
CA SER A 50 12.43 22.73 0.86
C SER A 50 12.12 22.10 2.23
N GLY A 51 12.73 22.64 3.28
CA GLY A 51 12.49 22.19 4.66
C GLY A 51 11.07 22.52 5.15
N GLU A 52 10.52 23.64 4.69
CA GLU A 52 9.13 24.06 4.96
C GLU A 52 8.14 23.08 4.34
N GLU A 53 8.39 22.62 3.11
CA GLU A 53 7.57 21.60 2.44
C GLU A 53 7.57 20.28 3.22
N GLY A 54 8.73 19.86 3.74
CA GLY A 54 8.83 18.70 4.61
C GLY A 54 7.99 18.86 5.88
N LYS A 55 8.06 20.02 6.54
CA LYS A 55 7.26 20.31 7.75
C LYS A 55 5.75 20.27 7.46
N GLU A 56 5.30 20.96 6.40
CA GLU A 56 3.90 20.96 5.96
C GLU A 56 3.40 19.52 5.74
N PHE A 57 4.21 18.69 5.12
CA PHE A 57 3.86 17.30 4.87
C PHE A 57 3.70 16.47 6.16
N PHE A 58 4.63 16.60 7.12
CA PHE A 58 4.51 15.88 8.39
C PHE A 58 3.34 16.38 9.25
N ASP A 59 3.01 17.67 9.16
CA ASP A 59 1.81 18.23 9.80
C ASP A 59 0.53 17.67 9.19
N PHE A 60 0.51 17.47 7.86
CA PHE A 60 -0.58 16.79 7.17
C PHE A 60 -0.71 15.30 7.58
N VAL A 61 0.37 14.51 7.51
CA VAL A 61 0.34 13.07 7.85
C VAL A 61 -0.04 12.83 9.31
N ALA A 62 0.35 13.73 10.21
CA ALA A 62 -0.04 13.63 11.62
C ALA A 62 -1.46 14.12 11.92
N GLY A 63 -2.23 14.54 10.91
CA GLY A 63 -3.59 15.06 11.07
C GLY A 63 -3.65 16.43 11.75
N ARG A 64 -2.54 17.16 11.84
CA ARG A 64 -2.49 18.50 12.45
C ARG A 64 -2.97 19.60 11.50
N GLN A 65 -2.89 19.37 10.19
CA GLN A 65 -3.36 20.28 9.15
C GLN A 65 -4.06 19.52 8.02
N GLN A 66 -5.07 20.16 7.41
CA GLN A 66 -5.64 19.69 6.15
C GLN A 66 -4.73 20.08 4.98
N PRO A 67 -4.65 19.23 3.95
CA PRO A 67 -3.83 19.52 2.80
C PRO A 67 -4.42 20.73 2.05
N PRO A 68 -3.58 21.66 1.56
CA PRO A 68 -4.04 22.73 0.70
C PRO A 68 -4.76 22.16 -0.52
N ALA A 69 -5.91 22.73 -0.88
CA ALA A 69 -6.69 22.27 -2.03
C ALA A 69 -5.81 22.24 -3.30
N GLY A 70 -5.67 21.04 -3.89
CA GLY A 70 -4.89 20.83 -5.11
C GLY A 70 -3.42 20.47 -4.93
N LYS A 71 -2.88 20.39 -3.71
CA LYS A 71 -1.57 19.72 -3.48
C LYS A 71 -1.81 18.22 -3.30
N SER A 72 -1.28 17.40 -4.21
CA SER A 72 -1.18 15.95 -4.01
C SER A 72 -0.31 15.69 -2.78
N GLY A 73 -0.76 14.83 -1.87
CA GLY A 73 0.06 14.41 -0.74
C GLY A 73 1.43 13.96 -1.25
N GLY A 74 2.50 14.63 -0.83
CA GLY A 74 3.86 14.30 -1.23
C GLY A 74 4.23 12.83 -0.95
N LEU A 75 5.20 12.33 -1.70
CA LEU A 75 5.84 11.06 -1.39
C LEU A 75 6.95 11.33 -0.38
N VAL A 76 7.05 10.53 0.67
CA VAL A 76 8.05 10.75 1.74
C VAL A 76 8.78 9.49 2.10
N TYR A 77 8.01 8.47 2.48
CA TYR A 77 8.55 7.20 2.89
C TYR A 77 7.67 6.08 2.37
N SER A 78 8.30 5.16 1.62
CA SER A 78 7.65 4.02 0.96
C SER A 78 6.77 3.15 1.87
N ARG A 79 7.00 3.17 3.19
CA ARG A 79 6.16 2.45 4.16
C ARG A 79 4.74 3.02 4.26
N PHE A 80 4.59 4.33 4.03
CA PHE A 80 3.30 5.00 4.09
C PHE A 80 2.72 5.14 2.68
N ASN A 81 3.46 5.81 1.80
CA ASN A 81 3.02 6.08 0.44
C ASN A 81 4.13 5.73 -0.54
N HIS A 82 3.77 5.01 -1.60
CA HIS A 82 4.68 4.62 -2.66
C HIS A 82 3.94 4.65 -3.99
N PRO A 83 4.50 5.27 -5.05
CA PRO A 83 3.77 5.50 -6.31
C PRO A 83 3.27 4.20 -6.94
N ASN A 84 4.06 3.12 -6.86
CA ASN A 84 3.61 1.83 -7.38
C ASN A 84 2.52 1.18 -6.54
N SER A 85 2.52 1.42 -5.22
CA SER A 85 1.48 0.90 -4.33
C SER A 85 0.17 1.63 -4.59
N GLU A 86 0.21 2.97 -4.69
CA GLU A 86 -0.96 3.80 -4.96
C GLU A 86 -1.65 3.42 -6.27
N ILE A 87 -0.90 3.14 -7.35
CA ILE A 87 -1.46 2.68 -8.63
C ILE A 87 -2.23 1.37 -8.46
N VAL A 88 -1.69 0.44 -7.67
CA VAL A 88 -2.32 -0.88 -7.45
C VAL A 88 -3.53 -0.75 -6.52
N GLU A 89 -3.46 0.10 -5.50
CA GLU A 89 -4.57 0.43 -4.60
C GLU A 89 -5.74 1.05 -5.37
N ASP A 90 -5.46 2.07 -6.18
CA ASP A 90 -6.44 2.73 -7.06
C ASP A 90 -7.13 1.71 -8.00
N ARG A 91 -6.36 0.77 -8.55
CA ARG A 91 -6.89 -0.29 -9.42
C ARG A 91 -7.75 -1.27 -8.64
N LEU A 92 -7.29 -1.72 -7.47
CA LEU A 92 -8.04 -2.66 -6.64
C LEU A 92 -9.37 -2.04 -6.18
N ALA A 93 -9.34 -0.77 -5.78
CA ALA A 93 -10.53 -0.03 -5.36
C ALA A 93 -11.60 -0.01 -6.46
N ILE A 94 -11.22 0.30 -7.70
CA ILE A 94 -12.14 0.26 -8.84
C ILE A 94 -12.64 -1.15 -9.13
N TYR A 95 -11.75 -2.13 -9.05
CA TYR A 95 -12.10 -3.51 -9.36
C TYR A 95 -13.15 -4.06 -8.39
N GLU A 96 -13.05 -3.71 -7.10
CA GLU A 96 -14.00 -4.09 -6.05
C GLU A 96 -15.19 -3.10 -5.90
N GLY A 97 -15.18 -1.97 -6.62
CA GLY A 97 -16.18 -0.91 -6.44
C GLY A 97 -16.11 -0.21 -5.08
N ALA A 98 -14.94 -0.21 -4.44
CA ALA A 98 -14.68 0.45 -3.17
C ALA A 98 -14.21 1.90 -3.37
N GLU A 99 -14.39 2.74 -2.36
CA GLU A 99 -13.90 4.14 -2.36
C GLU A 99 -12.36 4.20 -2.34
N SER A 100 -11.73 3.29 -1.60
CA SER A 100 -10.28 3.21 -1.43
C SER A 100 -9.84 1.78 -1.14
N ALA A 101 -8.56 1.51 -1.35
CA ALA A 101 -7.92 0.26 -0.99
C ALA A 101 -6.55 0.54 -0.36
N ALA A 102 -6.06 -0.39 0.44
CA ALA A 102 -4.74 -0.32 1.06
C ALA A 102 -3.99 -1.64 0.84
N LEU A 103 -2.73 -1.56 0.44
CA LEU A 103 -1.87 -2.72 0.25
C LEU A 103 -1.12 -3.09 1.53
N PHE A 104 -1.03 -4.39 1.78
CA PHE A 104 -0.32 -4.96 2.91
C PHE A 104 0.71 -5.98 2.46
N SER A 105 1.71 -6.26 3.31
CA SER A 105 2.75 -7.25 3.03
C SER A 105 2.23 -8.68 2.90
N SER A 106 1.05 -8.98 3.48
CA SER A 106 0.37 -10.26 3.36
C SER A 106 -1.13 -10.12 3.64
N GLY A 107 -1.94 -11.08 3.20
CA GLY A 107 -3.37 -11.13 3.55
C GLY A 107 -3.60 -11.25 5.05
N MET A 108 -2.68 -11.89 5.78
CA MET A 108 -2.73 -11.99 7.23
C MET A 108 -2.51 -10.64 7.91
N SER A 109 -1.58 -9.84 7.38
CA SER A 109 -1.31 -8.48 7.84
C SER A 109 -2.48 -7.54 7.55
N ALA A 110 -3.17 -7.72 6.41
CA ALA A 110 -4.39 -6.98 6.10
C ALA A 110 -5.46 -7.26 7.17
N ILE A 111 -5.78 -8.53 7.40
CA ILE A 111 -6.82 -8.92 8.38
C ILE A 111 -6.45 -8.46 9.79
N ALA A 112 -5.19 -8.68 10.22
CA ALA A 112 -4.75 -8.26 11.55
C ALA A 112 -4.84 -6.74 11.74
N THR A 113 -4.43 -5.95 10.74
CA THR A 113 -4.52 -4.48 10.80
C THR A 113 -5.98 -4.03 10.88
N THR A 114 -6.88 -4.58 10.06
CA THR A 114 -8.32 -4.27 10.11
C THR A 114 -8.92 -4.57 11.48
N LEU A 115 -8.53 -5.70 12.09
CA LEU A 115 -9.00 -6.06 13.43
C LEU A 115 -8.45 -5.12 14.51
N LEU A 116 -7.18 -4.71 14.42
CA LEU A 116 -6.57 -3.81 15.40
C LEU A 116 -7.15 -2.39 15.31
N ASP A 117 -7.50 -1.95 14.12
CA ASP A 117 -8.10 -0.63 13.87
C ASP A 117 -9.56 -0.57 14.35
N LEU A 118 -10.37 -1.56 13.97
CA LEU A 118 -11.80 -1.59 14.29
C LEU A 118 -12.11 -2.10 15.70
N CYS A 119 -11.20 -2.84 16.33
CA CYS A 119 -11.35 -3.36 17.69
C CYS A 119 -10.29 -2.76 18.62
N PRO A 120 -10.44 -1.47 19.01
CA PRO A 120 -9.56 -0.85 20.00
C PRO A 120 -9.59 -1.66 21.30
N PRO A 121 -8.49 -1.71 22.06
CA PRO A 121 -8.36 -2.59 23.22
C PRO A 121 -9.34 -2.18 24.34
N ARG A 122 -10.57 -2.67 24.26
CA ARG A 122 -11.46 -2.80 25.40
C ARG A 122 -10.99 -4.06 26.13
N ARG A 123 -10.68 -3.92 27.41
CA ARG A 123 -9.88 -4.80 28.28
C ARG A 123 -10.30 -6.29 28.36
N SER A 124 -11.27 -6.77 27.60
CA SER A 124 -11.82 -8.13 27.72
C SER A 124 -12.61 -8.64 26.50
N ASP A 125 -12.28 -8.30 25.24
CA ASP A 125 -12.99 -8.92 24.10
C ASP A 125 -12.42 -10.32 23.76
N PRO A 126 -13.12 -11.42 24.09
CA PRO A 126 -12.66 -12.77 23.78
C PRO A 126 -12.65 -13.08 22.27
N ALA A 127 -13.41 -12.34 21.46
CA ALA A 127 -13.51 -12.56 20.01
C ALA A 127 -12.25 -12.09 19.29
N LEU A 128 -11.71 -10.92 19.64
CA LEU A 128 -10.44 -10.43 19.09
C LEU A 128 -9.28 -11.38 19.43
N ALA A 129 -9.22 -11.83 20.69
CA ALA A 129 -8.20 -12.79 21.13
C ALA A 129 -8.33 -14.13 20.39
N ALA A 130 -9.54 -14.58 20.09
CA ALA A 130 -9.77 -15.80 19.30
C ALA A 130 -9.37 -15.63 17.82
N ALA A 131 -9.68 -14.48 17.21
CA ALA A 131 -9.32 -14.20 15.81
C ALA A 131 -7.81 -14.14 15.62
N VAL A 132 -7.08 -13.41 16.47
CA VAL A 132 -5.62 -13.34 16.43
C VAL A 132 -4.99 -14.73 16.63
N ARG A 133 -5.52 -15.54 17.56
CA ARG A 133 -5.06 -16.92 17.75
C ARG A 133 -5.29 -17.81 16.52
N ARG A 134 -6.46 -17.73 15.87
CA ARG A 134 -6.74 -18.49 14.64
C ARG A 134 -5.78 -18.11 13.53
N HIS A 135 -5.53 -16.82 13.36
CA HIS A 135 -4.60 -16.32 12.37
C HIS A 135 -3.15 -16.73 12.64
N ARG A 136 -2.70 -16.64 13.89
CA ARG A 136 -1.38 -17.13 14.31
C ARG A 136 -1.22 -18.64 14.03
N ASN A 137 -2.21 -19.44 14.40
CA ASN A 137 -2.17 -20.88 14.17
C ASN A 137 -2.15 -21.24 12.68
N ALA A 138 -2.88 -20.49 11.84
CA ALA A 138 -2.85 -20.66 10.39
C ALA A 138 -1.48 -20.27 9.80
N ALA A 139 -0.84 -19.22 10.31
CA ALA A 139 0.51 -18.83 9.91
C ALA A 139 1.56 -19.88 10.32
N GLU A 140 1.48 -20.41 11.54
CA GLU A 140 2.36 -21.49 12.02
C GLU A 140 2.16 -22.79 11.22
N GLN A 141 0.92 -23.15 10.87
CA GLN A 141 0.62 -24.31 10.03
C GLN A 141 1.13 -24.14 8.60
N ASN A 142 1.02 -22.95 8.02
CA ASN A 142 1.55 -22.67 6.69
C ASN A 142 3.08 -22.67 6.67
N ALA A 143 3.73 -22.12 7.71
CA ALA A 143 5.19 -22.18 7.87
C ALA A 143 5.71 -23.62 8.07
N ALA A 144 4.96 -24.46 8.79
CA ALA A 144 5.28 -25.87 8.96
C ALA A 144 5.12 -26.68 7.65
N ARG A 145 4.19 -26.28 6.77
CA ARG A 145 3.98 -26.91 5.46
C ARG A 145 4.98 -26.45 4.40
N SER A 146 5.52 -25.23 4.52
CA SER A 146 6.46 -24.67 3.54
C SER A 146 7.91 -25.15 3.69
N GLY A 147 8.22 -26.03 4.64
CA GLY A 147 9.47 -26.77 4.69
C GLY A 147 10.73 -25.89 4.58
N ASP A 148 10.87 -24.90 5.47
CA ASP A 148 12.07 -24.06 5.49
C ASP A 148 13.30 -24.86 5.96
N GLN A 149 14.07 -25.39 4.99
CA GLN A 149 15.35 -26.06 5.21
C GLN A 149 16.54 -25.09 5.41
N SER A 150 16.30 -23.79 5.62
CA SER A 150 17.39 -22.81 5.74
C SER A 150 18.14 -22.81 7.10
N GLY A 151 17.74 -23.64 8.06
CA GLY A 151 18.40 -23.77 9.37
C GLY A 151 19.75 -24.51 9.39
N GLY A 152 20.20 -25.09 8.27
CA GLY A 152 21.39 -25.97 8.20
C GLY A 152 22.74 -25.27 8.00
N ILE A 153 22.77 -24.02 7.50
CA ILE A 153 24.01 -23.44 6.94
C ILE A 153 24.83 -22.66 7.99
N GLN A 154 24.24 -22.22 9.10
CA GLN A 154 24.96 -21.38 10.09
C GLN A 154 25.74 -22.15 11.18
N ARG A 155 25.71 -23.48 11.23
CA ARG A 155 26.41 -24.25 12.28
C ARG A 155 27.83 -24.72 11.93
N ARG A 156 28.33 -24.52 10.70
CA ARG A 156 29.65 -25.05 10.28
C ARG A 156 30.84 -24.09 10.43
N HIS A 157 30.65 -22.81 10.75
CA HIS A 157 31.77 -21.83 10.80
C HIS A 157 32.29 -21.45 12.20
N ARG A 158 31.83 -22.10 13.28
CA ARG A 158 32.27 -21.82 14.66
C ARG A 158 33.24 -22.87 15.26
N ARG A 159 33.97 -23.59 14.42
CA ARG A 159 35.10 -24.42 14.86
C ARG A 159 36.28 -24.25 13.89
N ARG A 160 37.01 -23.15 14.06
CA ARG A 160 38.46 -23.05 13.88
C ARG A 160 38.99 -22.06 14.88
#